data_AF-A0A9W7B2E2-F1
#
_entry.id   AF-A0A9W7B2E2-F1
#
_cell.length_a   1.000
_cell.length_b   1.000
_cell.length_c   1.000
_cell.angle_alpha   90.00
_cell.angle_beta   90.00
_cell.angle_gamma   90.00
#
_symmetry.space_group_name_H-M   'P 1'
#
loop_
_entity.id
_entity.type
_entity.pdbx_description
1 polymer ?
#
loop_
_entity_poly.entity_id
_entity_poly.type
_entity_poly.pdbx_seq_one_letter_code
_entity_poly.pdbx_strand_id
1 'polypeptide(L)'
;MMKKSYKVQSLGTGVQSKSEMRKGTKHVLSTDTTKFSGGTDKNPEPVYMLLSSLSGCLTATTDYVAKNLDEPVPIMSMDISIEAWRDQREVIKKPITDPEVSTALKEIRGKVQLRLPRRSALPPERLEELSSTVENRCPISALLTSSSCLVELDWSVLPSPKKVNIYGGGLAGLSTSYWLLNSDPDLDITIHSASSPGTSGGTSVAGGFFHPYTPKGKSPARNVLDYDITRSMIDRCRELNENVVKTDVIYKAALEEKHVESLGNTGCEIMGEEEFYDVTKCRAKGGGVKLDKGLVLDPKAYCEALLEVCKGMIAEGRTLEYKIGEVDFDKITKPQGEDAVNVFCGGGDMLYSERFKSLDCQPIVGRSLKFQNEEGVDFGIICGKYVSPIGGSLIVGATNEVEGERYLNSDSEVFESIKAKAENLRPDLFNGKEYEVTKGVRANPKRTNNGRIPIVEYLGEREFVFTGLGSRGFLTHGRYGRSCARLILGDADDDEMDNDDVVI
;
A
#
# COMPACT_ATOMS: atom_id res chain seq x y z
N MET A 1 22.99 11.37 -39.87
CA MET A 1 22.96 10.15 -39.03
C MET A 1 23.09 10.57 -37.57
N MET A 2 22.02 10.43 -36.77
CA MET A 2 22.12 10.62 -35.32
C MET A 2 22.89 9.44 -34.74
N LYS A 3 23.96 9.71 -33.99
CA LYS A 3 24.78 8.69 -33.31
C LYS A 3 24.58 8.80 -31.81
N LYS A 4 24.27 7.69 -31.15
CA LYS A 4 24.25 7.57 -29.69
C LYS A 4 25.44 6.71 -29.27
N SER A 5 26.26 7.21 -28.35
CA SER A 5 27.45 6.51 -27.85
C SER A 5 27.26 6.12 -26.38
N TYR A 6 27.62 4.89 -26.02
CA TYR A 6 27.60 4.39 -24.65
C TYR A 6 29.03 4.21 -24.15
N LYS A 7 29.33 4.62 -22.92
CA LYS A 7 30.64 4.44 -22.30
C LYS A 7 30.49 3.83 -20.92
N VAL A 8 31.13 2.68 -20.74
CA VAL A 8 31.20 1.94 -19.47
C VAL A 8 32.66 1.74 -19.12
N GLN A 9 32.98 1.86 -17.83
CA GLN A 9 34.28 1.49 -17.28
C GLN A 9 34.05 0.42 -16.21
N SER A 10 34.79 -0.69 -16.30
CA SER A 10 34.60 -1.82 -15.39
C SER A 10 35.89 -2.21 -14.69
N LEU A 11 35.77 -2.61 -13.43
CA LEU A 11 36.84 -3.23 -12.63
C LEU A 11 36.40 -4.63 -12.23
N GLY A 12 37.23 -5.63 -12.51
CA GLY A 12 36.93 -7.04 -12.19
C GLY A 12 37.94 -7.64 -11.22
N THR A 13 37.47 -8.51 -10.33
CA THR A 13 38.28 -9.29 -9.38
C THR A 13 37.75 -10.73 -9.37
N GLY A 14 38.54 -11.68 -9.88
CA GLY A 14 38.04 -13.05 -10.10
C GLY A 14 36.89 -13.08 -11.11
N VAL A 15 35.76 -13.67 -10.74
CA VAL A 15 34.52 -13.73 -11.55
C VAL A 15 33.58 -12.54 -11.31
N GLN A 16 33.92 -11.64 -10.38
CA GLN A 16 33.12 -10.46 -10.07
C GLN A 16 33.49 -9.29 -10.99
N SER A 17 32.51 -8.50 -11.39
CA SER A 17 32.70 -7.27 -12.14
C SER A 17 31.84 -6.15 -11.59
N LYS A 18 32.42 -4.95 -11.46
CA LYS A 18 31.73 -3.72 -11.11
C LYS A 18 31.91 -2.71 -12.24
N SER A 19 30.82 -2.24 -12.79
CA SER A 19 30.76 -1.38 -13.97
C SER A 19 30.13 -0.03 -13.64
N GLU A 20 30.82 1.05 -13.99
CA GLU A 20 30.35 2.42 -13.83
C GLU A 20 30.02 3.03 -15.21
N MET A 21 28.81 3.57 -15.33
CA MET A 21 28.38 4.30 -16.53
C MET A 21 28.87 5.75 -16.45
N ARG A 22 29.64 6.25 -17.43
CA ARG A 22 30.12 7.65 -17.45
C ARG A 22 29.36 8.55 -18.43
N LYS A 23 29.27 9.83 -18.04
CA LYS A 23 28.46 10.97 -18.52
C LYS A 23 26.99 10.95 -18.08
N GLY A 24 26.71 11.64 -16.97
CA GLY A 24 25.36 12.08 -16.58
C GLY A 24 24.64 11.20 -15.55
N THR A 25 24.99 9.92 -15.43
CA THR A 25 24.33 8.99 -14.50
C THR A 25 25.28 8.49 -13.41
N LYS A 26 24.79 8.35 -12.17
CA LYS A 26 25.55 7.77 -11.04
C LYS A 26 25.31 6.26 -10.87
N HIS A 27 24.87 5.59 -11.92
CA HIS A 27 24.51 4.17 -11.86
C HIS A 27 25.76 3.27 -11.87
N VAL A 28 25.69 2.22 -11.06
CA VAL A 28 26.71 1.18 -10.94
C VAL A 28 26.01 -0.15 -11.12
N LEU A 29 26.51 -0.99 -12.02
CA LEU A 29 26.06 -2.37 -12.17
C LEU A 29 27.14 -3.32 -11.69
N SER A 30 26.73 -4.36 -10.97
CA SER A 30 27.61 -5.41 -10.50
C SER A 30 27.12 -6.76 -11.03
N THR A 31 28.06 -7.61 -11.43
CA THR A 31 27.79 -9.01 -11.80
C THR A 31 28.72 -9.94 -11.04
N ASP A 32 28.26 -11.16 -10.80
CA ASP A 32 28.99 -12.24 -10.12
C ASP A 32 28.64 -13.58 -10.79
N THR A 33 29.08 -14.69 -10.24
CA THR A 33 28.58 -16.02 -10.59
C THR A 33 28.17 -16.80 -9.35
N THR A 34 27.58 -17.98 -9.54
CA THR A 34 27.28 -18.90 -8.43
C THR A 34 28.56 -19.29 -7.66
N LYS A 35 28.38 -19.75 -6.42
CA LYS A 35 29.48 -20.32 -5.60
C LYS A 35 30.16 -21.50 -6.28
N PHE A 36 29.40 -22.34 -7.00
CA PHE A 36 29.93 -23.48 -7.74
C PHE A 36 30.91 -23.04 -8.84
N SER A 37 30.63 -21.91 -9.49
CA SER A 37 31.49 -21.31 -10.52
C SER A 37 32.60 -20.40 -9.97
N GLY A 38 32.81 -20.39 -8.64
CA GLY A 38 33.86 -19.61 -7.98
C GLY A 38 33.46 -18.17 -7.61
N GLY A 39 32.17 -17.84 -7.69
CA GLY A 39 31.63 -16.54 -7.30
C GLY A 39 31.11 -16.50 -5.86
N THR A 40 30.50 -15.37 -5.49
CA THR A 40 29.91 -15.21 -4.14
C THR A 40 28.40 -15.34 -4.11
N ASP A 41 27.76 -15.41 -5.28
CA ASP A 41 26.31 -15.43 -5.45
C ASP A 41 25.62 -14.20 -4.81
N LYS A 42 26.32 -13.05 -4.82
CA LYS A 42 25.82 -11.78 -4.24
C LYS A 42 25.29 -10.80 -5.28
N ASN A 43 25.63 -11.00 -6.55
CA ASN A 43 25.15 -10.20 -7.67
C ASN A 43 24.68 -11.14 -8.79
N PRO A 44 23.79 -10.71 -9.69
CA PRO A 44 23.31 -11.54 -10.77
C PRO A 44 24.43 -11.96 -11.73
N GLU A 45 24.25 -13.11 -12.37
CA GLU A 45 25.11 -13.53 -13.48
C GLU A 45 24.99 -12.57 -14.68
N PRO A 46 26.06 -12.40 -15.49
CA PRO A 46 26.00 -11.56 -16.69
C PRO A 46 24.85 -11.91 -17.65
N VAL A 47 24.47 -13.19 -17.73
CA VAL A 47 23.35 -13.63 -18.56
C VAL A 47 22.03 -13.08 -18.03
N TYR A 48 21.77 -13.12 -16.72
CA TYR A 48 20.58 -12.52 -16.14
C TYR A 48 20.56 -10.99 -16.34
N MET A 49 21.72 -10.32 -16.29
CA MET A 49 21.81 -8.90 -16.60
C MET A 49 21.43 -8.58 -18.06
N LEU A 50 21.82 -9.44 -19.01
CA LEU A 50 21.41 -9.33 -20.41
C LEU A 50 19.90 -9.53 -20.58
N LEU A 51 19.32 -10.54 -19.92
CA LEU A 51 17.88 -10.80 -19.95
C LEU A 51 17.08 -9.63 -19.33
N SER A 52 17.52 -9.10 -18.18
CA SER A 52 16.92 -7.90 -17.60
C SER A 52 17.04 -6.68 -18.52
N SER A 53 18.15 -6.56 -19.25
CA SER A 53 18.33 -5.51 -20.25
C SER A 53 17.38 -5.68 -21.45
N LEU A 54 17.12 -6.93 -21.87
CA LEU A 54 16.10 -7.22 -22.89
C LEU A 54 14.72 -6.79 -22.40
N SER A 55 14.31 -7.21 -21.20
CA SER A 55 13.01 -6.82 -20.63
C SER A 55 12.87 -5.30 -20.52
N GLY A 56 13.85 -4.60 -19.94
CA GLY A 56 13.80 -3.14 -19.84
C GLY A 56 13.81 -2.42 -21.19
N CYS A 57 14.51 -2.97 -22.18
CA CYS A 57 14.55 -2.43 -23.53
C CYS A 57 13.23 -2.66 -24.28
N LEU A 58 12.61 -3.83 -24.11
CA LEU A 58 11.26 -4.10 -24.61
C LEU A 58 10.28 -3.11 -23.99
N THR A 59 10.31 -2.88 -22.68
CA THR A 59 9.42 -1.90 -22.02
C THR A 59 9.56 -0.49 -22.58
N ALA A 60 10.78 0.02 -22.67
CA ALA A 60 11.01 1.36 -23.22
C ALA A 60 10.59 1.45 -24.71
N THR A 61 10.81 0.38 -25.48
CA THR A 61 10.47 0.35 -26.91
C THR A 61 8.96 0.23 -27.11
N THR A 62 8.27 -0.61 -26.33
CA THR A 62 6.82 -0.74 -26.32
C THR A 62 6.15 0.59 -26.03
N ASP A 63 6.56 1.29 -24.97
CA ASP A 63 6.01 2.61 -24.64
C ASP A 63 6.22 3.63 -25.79
N TYR A 64 7.42 3.65 -26.36
CA TYR A 64 7.74 4.53 -27.48
C TYR A 64 6.90 4.20 -28.72
N VAL A 65 6.85 2.93 -29.13
CA VAL A 65 6.11 2.50 -30.33
C VAL A 65 4.62 2.74 -30.13
N ALA A 66 4.05 2.31 -29.00
CA ALA A 66 2.63 2.46 -28.70
C ALA A 66 2.15 3.91 -28.79
N LYS A 67 2.98 4.89 -28.39
CA LYS A 67 2.67 6.33 -28.50
C LYS A 67 2.84 6.92 -29.91
N ASN A 68 3.56 6.24 -30.79
CA ASN A 68 3.96 6.76 -32.11
C ASN A 68 3.40 5.94 -33.29
N LEU A 69 2.51 4.97 -33.04
CA LEU A 69 1.67 4.40 -34.08
C LEU A 69 0.66 5.45 -34.55
N ASP A 70 0.17 5.30 -35.80
CA ASP A 70 -0.84 6.20 -36.38
C ASP A 70 -2.09 6.31 -35.48
N GLU A 71 -2.45 5.19 -34.84
CA GLU A 71 -3.40 5.12 -33.74
C GLU A 71 -2.67 4.70 -32.46
N PRO A 72 -2.48 5.63 -31.50
CA PRO A 72 -1.78 5.33 -30.26
C PRO A 72 -2.48 4.25 -29.43
N VAL A 73 -1.70 3.35 -28.85
CA VAL A 73 -2.19 2.29 -27.97
C VAL A 73 -1.92 2.70 -26.52
N PRO A 74 -2.95 2.93 -25.69
CA PRO A 74 -2.73 3.26 -24.29
C PRO A 74 -2.35 2.01 -23.51
N ILE A 75 -1.15 2.02 -22.92
CA ILE A 75 -0.61 0.91 -22.14
C ILE A 75 -0.37 1.42 -20.71
N MET A 76 -0.90 0.72 -19.71
CA MET A 76 -0.67 1.04 -18.30
C MET A 76 0.58 0.37 -17.76
N SER A 77 0.72 -0.92 -18.02
CA SER A 77 1.85 -1.71 -17.57
C SER A 77 2.10 -2.89 -18.50
N MET A 78 3.26 -3.51 -18.35
CA MET A 78 3.65 -4.68 -19.12
C MET A 78 4.43 -5.65 -18.24
N ASP A 79 3.97 -6.90 -18.22
CA ASP A 79 4.65 -7.99 -17.54
C ASP A 79 5.45 -8.81 -18.54
N ILE A 80 6.75 -8.99 -18.27
CA ILE A 80 7.65 -9.80 -19.10
C ILE A 80 8.18 -10.95 -18.27
N SER A 81 7.93 -12.17 -18.73
CA SER A 81 8.52 -13.39 -18.18
C SER A 81 9.30 -14.09 -19.29
N ILE A 82 10.62 -14.21 -19.12
CA ILE A 82 11.51 -14.80 -20.12
C ILE A 82 12.42 -15.85 -19.49
N GLU A 83 12.66 -16.91 -20.26
CA GLU A 83 13.62 -17.96 -19.99
C GLU A 83 14.60 -18.04 -21.14
N ALA A 84 15.85 -18.43 -20.86
CA ALA A 84 16.88 -18.51 -21.87
C ALA A 84 17.71 -19.79 -21.74
N TRP A 85 18.16 -20.30 -22.88
CA TRP A 85 18.96 -21.50 -22.98
C TRP A 85 20.25 -21.26 -23.78
N ARG A 86 21.33 -21.93 -23.33
CA ARG A 86 22.61 -22.02 -24.04
C ARG A 86 23.29 -23.35 -23.78
N ASP A 87 24.17 -23.73 -24.69
CA ASP A 87 25.09 -24.83 -24.47
C ASP A 87 26.32 -24.36 -23.67
N GLN A 88 26.49 -24.90 -22.47
CA GLN A 88 27.60 -24.55 -21.58
C GLN A 88 28.84 -25.45 -21.74
N ARG A 89 28.79 -26.51 -22.55
CA ARG A 89 29.85 -27.54 -22.62
C ARG A 89 31.20 -26.93 -22.98
N GLU A 90 31.26 -26.09 -23.99
CA GLU A 90 32.50 -25.44 -24.43
C GLU A 90 33.00 -24.38 -23.43
N VAL A 91 32.12 -23.79 -22.61
CA VAL A 91 32.53 -22.82 -21.58
C VAL A 91 33.29 -23.51 -20.44
N ILE A 92 32.94 -24.76 -20.12
CA ILE A 92 33.54 -25.52 -19.02
C ILE A 92 34.57 -26.57 -19.46
N LYS A 93 34.74 -26.76 -20.78
CA LYS A 93 35.62 -27.76 -21.38
C LYS A 93 37.07 -27.58 -20.93
N LYS A 94 37.72 -28.70 -20.61
CA LYS A 94 39.16 -28.77 -20.31
C LYS A 94 39.79 -29.90 -21.13
N PRO A 95 40.96 -29.69 -21.77
CA PRO A 95 41.71 -28.44 -21.87
C PRO A 95 40.98 -27.37 -22.71
N ILE A 96 41.36 -26.10 -22.52
CA ILE A 96 40.82 -24.99 -23.33
C ILE A 96 41.31 -25.21 -24.77
N THR A 97 40.35 -25.39 -25.67
CA THR A 97 40.53 -25.63 -27.11
C THR A 97 39.54 -24.78 -27.88
N ASP A 98 39.68 -24.71 -29.20
CA ASP A 98 38.73 -23.99 -30.04
C ASP A 98 37.33 -24.58 -29.88
N PRO A 99 36.29 -23.74 -29.70
CA PRO A 99 34.95 -24.22 -29.41
C PRO A 99 34.35 -24.90 -30.64
N GLU A 100 33.90 -26.15 -30.45
CA GLU A 100 33.21 -26.91 -31.51
C GLU A 100 31.75 -26.46 -31.69
N VAL A 101 31.16 -25.90 -30.63
CA VAL A 101 29.80 -25.32 -30.64
C VAL A 101 29.82 -23.90 -30.08
N SER A 102 28.97 -23.02 -30.64
CA SER A 102 28.92 -21.63 -30.18
C SER A 102 28.40 -21.52 -28.74
N THR A 103 29.07 -20.71 -27.93
CA THR A 103 28.78 -20.43 -26.51
C THR A 103 27.72 -19.35 -26.30
N ALA A 104 27.19 -18.79 -27.39
CA ALA A 104 26.13 -17.79 -27.36
C ALA A 104 24.82 -18.37 -26.82
N LEU A 105 23.94 -17.48 -26.34
CA LEU A 105 22.54 -17.84 -26.13
C LEU A 105 21.96 -18.40 -27.43
N LYS A 106 21.25 -19.51 -27.32
CA LYS A 106 20.63 -20.18 -28.47
C LYS A 106 19.17 -19.82 -28.57
N GLU A 107 18.52 -19.67 -27.44
CA GLU A 107 17.08 -19.54 -27.38
C GLU A 107 16.67 -18.68 -26.19
N ILE A 108 15.69 -17.81 -26.42
CA ILE A 108 14.95 -17.06 -25.42
C ILE A 108 13.48 -17.28 -25.73
N ARG A 109 12.73 -17.77 -24.75
CA ARG A 109 11.28 -17.93 -24.83
C ARG A 109 10.64 -17.10 -23.73
N GLY A 110 9.48 -16.52 -23.98
CA GLY A 110 8.77 -15.80 -22.93
C GLY A 110 7.39 -15.33 -23.27
N LYS A 111 6.77 -14.65 -22.30
CA LYS A 111 5.47 -14.00 -22.41
C LYS A 111 5.63 -12.51 -22.18
N VAL A 112 4.93 -11.73 -22.99
CA VAL A 112 4.78 -10.28 -22.85
C VAL A 112 3.30 -9.98 -22.72
N GLN A 113 2.88 -9.57 -21.52
CA GLN A 113 1.47 -9.37 -21.21
C GLN A 113 1.20 -7.89 -20.98
N LEU A 114 0.39 -7.29 -21.85
CA LEU A 114 0.03 -5.88 -21.80
C LEU A 114 -1.18 -5.68 -20.92
N ARG A 115 -1.13 -4.65 -20.09
CA ARG A 115 -2.29 -4.16 -19.35
C ARG A 115 -2.74 -2.83 -19.94
N LEU A 116 -3.99 -2.79 -20.40
CA LEU A 116 -4.59 -1.61 -20.99
C LEU A 116 -5.50 -0.91 -19.98
N PRO A 117 -5.80 0.39 -20.18
CA PRO A 117 -6.82 1.06 -19.39
C PRO A 117 -8.19 0.40 -19.56
N ARG A 118 -9.05 0.60 -18.56
CA ARG A 118 -10.41 0.05 -18.57
C ARG A 118 -11.14 0.51 -19.84
N ARG A 119 -11.91 -0.42 -20.43
CA ARG A 119 -12.66 -0.24 -21.70
C ARG A 119 -11.78 0.00 -22.93
N SER A 120 -10.46 -0.04 -22.81
CA SER A 120 -9.57 -0.13 -23.98
C SER A 120 -9.53 -1.58 -24.45
N ALA A 121 -9.56 -1.76 -25.77
CA ALA A 121 -9.36 -3.05 -26.39
C ALA A 121 -8.25 -2.92 -27.43
N LEU A 122 -7.39 -3.93 -27.51
CA LEU A 122 -6.38 -4.02 -28.56
C LEU A 122 -6.67 -5.28 -29.37
N PRO A 123 -7.25 -5.14 -30.58
CA PRO A 123 -7.53 -6.28 -31.45
C PRO A 123 -6.27 -7.08 -31.77
N PRO A 124 -6.37 -8.40 -32.03
CA PRO A 124 -5.20 -9.26 -32.29
C PRO A 124 -4.28 -8.74 -33.40
N GLU A 125 -4.85 -8.23 -34.50
CA GLU A 125 -4.07 -7.68 -35.62
C GLU A 125 -3.23 -6.46 -35.20
N ARG A 126 -3.78 -5.60 -34.33
CA ARG A 126 -3.07 -4.43 -33.79
C ARG A 126 -2.03 -4.81 -32.75
N LEU A 127 -2.30 -5.86 -31.97
CA LEU A 127 -1.31 -6.43 -31.06
C LEU A 127 -0.11 -7.00 -31.84
N GLU A 128 -0.37 -7.70 -32.95
CA GLU A 128 0.67 -8.25 -33.82
C GLU A 128 1.49 -7.14 -34.50
N GLU A 129 0.84 -6.07 -34.97
CA GLU A 129 1.53 -4.90 -35.51
C GLU A 129 2.43 -4.24 -34.46
N LEU A 130 1.91 -4.05 -33.25
CA LEU A 130 2.66 -3.48 -32.13
C LEU A 130 3.85 -4.38 -31.77
N SER A 131 3.65 -5.67 -31.55
CA SER A 131 4.69 -6.60 -31.13
C SER A 131 5.80 -6.72 -32.18
N SER A 132 5.42 -6.92 -33.45
CA SER A 132 6.37 -6.99 -34.57
C SER A 132 7.18 -5.69 -34.70
N THR A 133 6.54 -4.54 -34.55
CA THR A 133 7.23 -3.25 -34.59
C THR A 133 8.19 -3.08 -33.42
N VAL A 134 7.78 -3.47 -32.21
CA VAL A 134 8.63 -3.41 -31.02
C VAL A 134 9.84 -4.32 -31.17
N GLU A 135 9.66 -5.58 -31.55
CA GLU A 135 10.75 -6.54 -31.69
C GLU A 135 11.77 -6.11 -32.74
N ASN A 136 11.30 -5.53 -33.85
CA ASN A 136 12.17 -5.00 -34.90
C ASN A 136 12.92 -3.72 -34.49
N ARG A 137 12.35 -2.92 -33.58
CA ARG A 137 12.95 -1.63 -33.15
C ARG A 137 13.77 -1.73 -31.88
N CYS A 138 13.54 -2.75 -31.06
CA CYS A 138 14.22 -2.98 -29.80
C CYS A 138 15.71 -3.29 -30.04
N PRO A 139 16.66 -2.42 -29.64
CA PRO A 139 18.08 -2.65 -29.92
C PRO A 139 18.64 -3.94 -29.32
N ILE A 140 18.15 -4.36 -28.15
CA ILE A 140 18.60 -5.60 -27.51
C ILE A 140 18.03 -6.82 -28.22
N SER A 141 16.76 -6.80 -28.63
CA SER A 141 16.15 -7.86 -29.43
C SER A 141 16.90 -8.03 -30.76
N ALA A 142 17.12 -6.93 -31.48
CA ALA A 142 17.87 -6.93 -32.74
C ALA A 142 19.29 -7.50 -32.58
N LEU A 143 19.99 -7.16 -31.49
CA LEU A 143 21.31 -7.72 -31.17
C LEU A 143 21.23 -9.24 -30.99
N LEU A 144 20.27 -9.74 -30.22
CA LEU A 144 20.09 -11.18 -29.96
C LEU A 144 19.76 -11.94 -31.24
N THR A 145 18.80 -11.47 -32.04
CA THR A 145 18.46 -12.10 -33.32
C THR A 145 19.66 -12.10 -34.28
N SER A 146 20.44 -11.03 -34.33
CA SER A 146 21.66 -10.95 -35.16
C SER A 146 22.76 -11.93 -34.75
N SER A 147 22.72 -12.41 -33.50
CA SER A 147 23.63 -13.43 -32.97
C SER A 147 23.18 -14.87 -33.24
N SER A 148 22.13 -15.05 -34.06
CA SER A 148 21.45 -16.33 -34.30
C SER A 148 20.81 -16.95 -33.06
N CYS A 149 20.49 -16.12 -32.06
CA CYS A 149 19.65 -16.53 -30.95
C CYS A 149 18.18 -16.47 -31.39
N LEU A 150 17.46 -17.57 -31.22
CA LEU A 150 16.02 -17.63 -31.41
C LEU A 150 15.34 -16.86 -30.27
N VAL A 151 14.55 -15.84 -30.60
CA VAL A 151 13.78 -15.05 -29.63
C VAL A 151 12.30 -15.27 -29.95
N GLU A 152 11.60 -15.99 -29.09
CA GLU A 152 10.17 -16.30 -29.22
C GLU A 152 9.40 -15.67 -28.05
N LEU A 153 8.68 -14.59 -28.31
CA LEU A 153 7.87 -13.89 -27.31
C LEU A 153 6.39 -14.02 -27.64
N ASP A 154 5.62 -14.54 -26.69
CA ASP A 154 4.17 -14.66 -26.78
C ASP A 154 3.52 -13.39 -26.23
N TRP A 155 2.93 -12.58 -27.12
CA TRP A 155 2.30 -11.31 -26.77
C TRP A 155 0.80 -11.50 -26.52
N SER A 156 0.33 -11.00 -25.39
CA SER A 156 -1.09 -11.04 -25.04
C SER A 156 -1.54 -9.79 -24.30
N VAL A 157 -2.85 -9.55 -24.27
CA VAL A 157 -3.46 -8.52 -23.42
C VAL A 157 -4.08 -9.21 -22.22
N LEU A 158 -3.77 -8.74 -21.02
CA LEU A 158 -4.40 -9.24 -19.80
C LEU A 158 -5.87 -8.85 -19.79
N PRO A 159 -6.79 -9.81 -19.56
CA PRO A 159 -8.20 -9.48 -19.47
C PRO A 159 -8.47 -8.68 -18.20
N SER A 160 -9.47 -7.80 -18.26
CA SER A 160 -9.96 -7.07 -17.09
C SER A 160 -10.34 -8.06 -15.98
N PRO A 161 -10.08 -7.73 -14.71
CA PRO A 161 -10.40 -8.61 -13.62
C PRO A 161 -11.92 -8.84 -13.50
N LYS A 162 -12.31 -10.08 -13.22
CA LYS A 162 -13.67 -10.47 -12.85
C LYS A 162 -13.76 -11.10 -11.47
N LYS A 163 -12.63 -11.60 -10.95
CA LYS A 163 -12.52 -12.19 -9.62
C LYS A 163 -11.43 -11.47 -8.83
N VAL A 164 -11.77 -11.02 -7.63
CA VAL A 164 -10.84 -10.28 -6.76
C VAL A 164 -10.76 -10.98 -5.41
N ASN A 165 -9.59 -11.50 -5.07
CA ASN A 165 -9.30 -12.03 -3.74
C ASN A 165 -8.62 -10.94 -2.91
N ILE A 166 -9.26 -10.52 -1.82
CA ILE A 166 -8.76 -9.48 -0.92
C ILE A 166 -8.33 -10.13 0.38
N TYR A 167 -7.05 -10.00 0.74
CA TYR A 167 -6.48 -10.57 1.96
C TYR A 167 -6.37 -9.48 3.03
N GLY A 168 -7.44 -9.32 3.81
CA GLY A 168 -7.55 -8.36 4.92
C GLY A 168 -8.95 -7.78 5.04
N GLY A 169 -9.63 -8.04 6.16
CA GLY A 169 -10.98 -7.53 6.47
C GLY A 169 -11.03 -6.20 7.24
N GLY A 170 -9.97 -5.38 7.14
CA GLY A 170 -9.86 -4.08 7.81
C GLY A 170 -10.26 -2.90 6.91
N LEU A 171 -9.89 -1.69 7.33
CA LEU A 171 -10.15 -0.45 6.57
C LEU A 171 -9.67 -0.53 5.11
N ALA A 172 -8.47 -1.06 4.88
CA ALA A 172 -7.88 -1.16 3.54
C ALA A 172 -8.70 -2.07 2.61
N GLY A 173 -8.93 -3.33 3.01
CA GLY A 173 -9.63 -4.29 2.16
C GLY A 173 -11.10 -3.93 1.93
N LEU A 174 -11.79 -3.41 2.95
CA LEU A 174 -13.20 -3.02 2.79
C LEU A 174 -13.37 -1.74 1.97
N SER A 175 -12.46 -0.76 2.07
CA SER A 175 -12.50 0.41 1.18
C SER A 175 -12.17 0.06 -0.26
N THR A 176 -11.19 -0.82 -0.50
CA THR A 176 -10.94 -1.35 -1.86
C THR A 176 -12.16 -2.06 -2.40
N SER A 177 -12.82 -2.91 -1.60
CA SER A 177 -14.05 -3.62 -2.00
C SER A 177 -15.17 -2.64 -2.39
N TYR A 178 -15.39 -1.62 -1.55
CA TYR A 178 -16.39 -0.59 -1.80
C TYR A 178 -16.15 0.11 -3.14
N TRP A 179 -14.92 0.56 -3.39
CA TRP A 179 -14.61 1.30 -4.62
C TRP A 179 -14.57 0.41 -5.86
N LEU A 180 -14.14 -0.85 -5.73
CA LEU A 180 -14.24 -1.83 -6.80
C LEU A 180 -15.69 -2.00 -7.25
N LEU A 181 -16.62 -2.21 -6.32
CA LEU A 181 -18.04 -2.39 -6.63
C LEU A 181 -18.72 -1.10 -7.07
N ASN A 182 -18.28 0.05 -6.55
CA ASN A 182 -18.77 1.35 -7.01
C ASN A 182 -18.42 1.59 -8.48
N SER A 183 -17.26 1.08 -8.92
CA SER A 183 -16.78 1.20 -10.28
C SER A 183 -17.27 0.07 -11.20
N ASP A 184 -17.39 -1.15 -10.68
CA ASP A 184 -17.77 -2.36 -11.40
C ASP A 184 -18.57 -3.31 -10.50
N PRO A 185 -19.92 -3.23 -10.52
CA PRO A 185 -20.76 -4.11 -9.71
C PRO A 185 -20.77 -5.57 -10.22
N ASP A 186 -20.17 -5.85 -11.39
CA ASP A 186 -20.08 -7.18 -11.99
C ASP A 186 -18.85 -7.98 -11.52
N LEU A 187 -18.18 -7.57 -10.44
CA LEU A 187 -17.05 -8.30 -9.86
C LEU A 187 -17.50 -9.37 -8.88
N ASP A 188 -16.82 -10.52 -8.89
CA ASP A 188 -16.86 -11.46 -7.76
C ASP A 188 -15.74 -11.08 -6.79
N ILE A 189 -16.08 -10.83 -5.53
CA ILE A 189 -15.11 -10.44 -4.50
C ILE A 189 -15.12 -11.49 -3.38
N THR A 190 -13.94 -12.01 -3.04
CA THR A 190 -13.74 -12.81 -1.84
C THR A 190 -12.78 -12.09 -0.89
N ILE A 191 -13.26 -11.75 0.30
CA ILE A 191 -12.45 -11.16 1.36
C ILE A 191 -12.03 -12.26 2.34
N HIS A 192 -10.73 -12.51 2.44
CA HIS A 192 -10.12 -13.42 3.39
C HIS A 192 -9.60 -12.65 4.60
N SER A 193 -9.97 -13.08 5.81
CA SER A 193 -9.55 -12.41 7.04
C SER A 193 -9.40 -13.41 8.19
N ALA A 194 -8.44 -13.16 9.09
CA ALA A 194 -8.27 -13.96 10.30
C ALA A 194 -9.41 -13.76 11.33
N SER A 195 -10.21 -12.71 11.17
CA SER A 195 -11.27 -12.35 12.12
C SER A 195 -12.47 -11.69 11.44
N SER A 196 -13.51 -11.42 12.23
CA SER A 196 -14.62 -10.54 11.83
C SER A 196 -14.13 -9.14 11.40
N PRO A 197 -14.94 -8.41 10.60
CA PRO A 197 -14.58 -7.08 10.11
C PRO A 197 -14.19 -6.12 11.24
N GLY A 198 -13.06 -5.44 11.08
CA GLY A 198 -12.60 -4.41 12.03
C GLY A 198 -12.12 -4.92 13.40
N THR A 199 -12.14 -6.24 13.67
CA THR A 199 -11.77 -6.79 14.99
C THR A 199 -10.31 -7.24 15.13
N SER A 200 -9.47 -7.04 14.11
CA SER A 200 -8.04 -7.39 14.13
C SER A 200 -7.15 -6.32 13.50
N GLY A 201 -5.83 -6.56 13.54
CA GLY A 201 -4.82 -5.70 12.95
C GLY A 201 -4.71 -4.32 13.61
N GLY A 202 -4.36 -3.32 12.80
CA GLY A 202 -4.29 -1.92 13.26
C GLY A 202 -5.67 -1.28 13.49
N THR A 203 -6.73 -1.82 12.89
CA THR A 203 -8.10 -1.29 12.97
C THR A 203 -8.71 -1.49 14.36
N SER A 204 -8.49 -2.66 14.97
CA SER A 204 -9.07 -3.01 16.27
C SER A 204 -8.59 -2.16 17.45
N VAL A 205 -7.44 -1.48 17.30
CA VAL A 205 -6.86 -0.57 18.30
C VAL A 205 -6.87 0.89 17.87
N ALA A 206 -7.63 1.22 16.83
CA ALA A 206 -7.79 2.59 16.40
C ALA A 206 -8.74 3.33 17.36
N GLY A 207 -8.39 4.57 17.73
CA GLY A 207 -9.22 5.42 18.58
C GLY A 207 -10.44 6.02 17.88
N GLY A 208 -10.77 5.60 16.66
CA GLY A 208 -11.97 6.04 15.94
C GLY A 208 -11.93 7.46 15.37
N PHE A 209 -10.90 8.26 15.65
CA PHE A 209 -10.86 9.67 15.25
C PHE A 209 -10.79 9.86 13.74
N PHE A 210 -11.75 10.63 13.22
CA PHE A 210 -11.83 11.06 11.83
C PHE A 210 -11.99 12.57 11.76
N HIS A 211 -10.96 13.26 11.26
CA HIS A 211 -10.94 14.70 11.06
C HIS A 211 -9.80 15.11 10.10
N PRO A 212 -9.91 16.25 9.39
CA PRO A 212 -8.90 16.65 8.41
C PRO A 212 -7.67 17.33 9.05
N TYR A 213 -7.77 17.77 10.30
CA TYR A 213 -6.69 18.52 10.96
C TYR A 213 -5.40 17.73 11.19
N THR A 214 -4.26 18.37 10.89
CA THR A 214 -2.92 17.90 11.24
C THR A 214 -2.67 18.05 12.75
N PRO A 215 -1.61 17.43 13.31
CA PRO A 215 -1.23 17.65 14.71
C PRO A 215 -1.03 19.13 15.07
N LYS A 216 -0.60 19.96 14.10
CA LYS A 216 -0.42 21.41 14.22
C LYS A 216 -1.72 22.21 14.05
N GLY A 217 -2.87 21.55 13.91
CA GLY A 217 -4.18 22.19 13.74
C GLY A 217 -4.49 22.68 12.33
N LYS A 218 -3.59 22.51 11.35
CA LYS A 218 -3.86 22.91 9.95
C LYS A 218 -4.71 21.88 9.21
N SER A 219 -5.57 22.30 8.29
CA SER A 219 -6.34 21.43 7.40
C SER A 219 -5.87 21.58 5.94
N PRO A 220 -4.77 20.92 5.53
CA PRO A 220 -4.26 21.03 4.16
C PRO A 220 -5.25 20.43 3.15
N ALA A 221 -5.26 20.93 1.92
CA ALA A 221 -6.19 20.51 0.85
C ALA A 221 -6.25 18.98 0.67
N ARG A 222 -5.10 18.31 0.72
CA ARG A 222 -5.01 16.84 0.70
C ARG A 222 -5.87 16.17 1.78
N ASN A 223 -5.76 16.61 3.04
CA ASN A 223 -6.55 16.01 4.11
C ASN A 223 -8.04 16.33 3.97
N VAL A 224 -8.39 17.46 3.36
CA VAL A 224 -9.78 17.80 3.06
C VAL A 224 -10.33 16.86 2.00
N LEU A 225 -9.57 16.59 0.92
CA LEU A 225 -9.94 15.60 -0.08
C LEU A 225 -10.10 14.20 0.52
N ASP A 226 -9.13 13.76 1.33
CA ASP A 226 -9.19 12.47 2.03
C ASP A 226 -10.44 12.39 2.93
N TYR A 227 -10.76 13.49 3.62
CA TYR A 227 -11.95 13.62 4.46
C TYR A 227 -13.22 13.51 3.62
N ASP A 228 -13.37 14.30 2.55
CA ASP A 228 -14.61 14.34 1.77
C ASP A 228 -14.91 12.98 1.11
N ILE A 229 -13.89 12.34 0.54
CA ILE A 229 -14.02 10.99 -0.05
C ILE A 229 -14.45 9.99 1.01
N THR A 230 -13.75 9.94 2.15
CA THR A 230 -14.02 8.96 3.19
C THR A 230 -15.34 9.23 3.92
N ARG A 231 -15.71 10.50 4.07
CA ARG A 231 -16.97 10.94 4.67
C ARG A 231 -18.17 10.39 3.90
N SER A 232 -18.11 10.40 2.57
CA SER A 232 -19.19 9.84 1.73
C SER A 232 -19.45 8.35 2.02
N MET A 233 -18.40 7.57 2.32
CA MET A 233 -18.53 6.16 2.70
C MET A 233 -19.11 6.03 4.11
N ILE A 234 -18.65 6.85 5.05
CA ILE A 234 -19.14 6.87 6.44
C ILE A 234 -20.63 7.17 6.48
N ASP A 235 -21.09 8.15 5.68
CA ASP A 235 -22.51 8.53 5.65
C ASP A 235 -23.40 7.37 5.17
N ARG A 236 -22.99 6.62 4.13
CA ARG A 236 -23.69 5.38 3.73
C ARG A 236 -23.70 4.32 4.82
N CYS A 237 -22.58 4.11 5.51
CA CYS A 237 -22.53 3.16 6.64
C CYS A 237 -23.47 3.58 7.78
N ARG A 238 -23.55 4.89 8.06
CA ARG A 238 -24.39 5.45 9.12
C ARG A 238 -25.88 5.25 8.85
N GLU A 239 -26.30 5.24 7.58
CA GLU A 239 -27.69 4.94 7.20
C GLU A 239 -28.09 3.50 7.57
N LEU A 240 -27.14 2.56 7.56
CA LEU A 240 -27.39 1.15 7.93
C LEU A 240 -27.24 0.89 9.44
N ASN A 241 -26.35 1.62 10.10
CA ASN A 241 -26.04 1.39 11.51
C ASN A 241 -25.68 2.71 12.20
N GLU A 242 -26.58 3.17 13.07
CA GLU A 242 -26.37 4.39 13.86
C GLU A 242 -25.14 4.32 14.78
N ASN A 243 -24.69 3.11 15.14
CA ASN A 243 -23.51 2.92 15.98
C ASN A 243 -22.18 3.19 15.28
N VAL A 244 -22.18 3.41 13.96
CA VAL A 244 -20.96 3.72 13.20
C VAL A 244 -20.30 5.00 13.71
N VAL A 245 -21.10 6.03 13.96
CA VAL A 245 -20.64 7.31 14.52
C VAL A 245 -21.04 7.36 15.99
N LYS A 246 -20.05 7.28 16.88
CA LYS A 246 -20.30 7.36 18.33
C LYS A 246 -20.54 8.78 18.78
N THR A 247 -19.89 9.74 18.15
CA THR A 247 -20.09 11.16 18.40
C THR A 247 -19.49 11.99 17.28
N ASP A 248 -20.02 13.19 17.07
CA ASP A 248 -19.49 14.25 16.22
C ASP A 248 -18.74 15.33 17.02
N VAL A 249 -18.51 15.09 18.32
CA VAL A 249 -17.83 16.02 19.21
C VAL A 249 -16.41 15.53 19.48
N ILE A 250 -15.44 16.23 18.88
CA ILE A 250 -14.02 16.08 19.22
C ILE A 250 -13.48 17.39 19.79
N TYR A 251 -12.86 17.29 20.95
CA TYR A 251 -12.09 18.36 21.55
C TYR A 251 -10.59 18.16 21.32
N LYS A 252 -9.90 19.21 20.87
CA LYS A 252 -8.44 19.26 20.83
C LYS A 252 -7.96 20.12 22.00
N ALA A 253 -7.26 19.50 22.95
CA ALA A 253 -6.76 20.18 24.14
C ALA A 253 -5.37 20.81 23.90
N ALA A 254 -5.04 21.85 24.66
CA ALA A 254 -3.68 22.35 24.80
C ALA A 254 -3.07 22.00 26.17
N LEU A 255 -2.22 20.97 26.19
CA LEU A 255 -1.53 20.55 27.43
C LEU A 255 -0.19 21.27 27.68
N GLU A 256 0.37 21.90 26.64
CA GLU A 256 1.68 22.57 26.65
C GLU A 256 1.58 23.82 25.76
N GLU A 257 2.50 24.77 25.93
CA GLU A 257 2.52 26.04 25.18
C GLU A 257 2.54 25.82 23.66
N LYS A 258 3.33 24.86 23.17
CA LYS A 258 3.36 24.49 21.74
C LYS A 258 2.00 24.01 21.20
N HIS A 259 1.10 23.54 22.06
CA HIS A 259 -0.23 23.11 21.67
C HIS A 259 -1.18 24.29 21.51
N VAL A 260 -1.00 25.37 22.29
CA VAL A 260 -1.82 26.59 22.20
C VAL A 260 -1.70 27.22 20.82
N GLU A 261 -0.47 27.34 20.29
CA GLU A 261 -0.25 27.82 18.91
C GLU A 261 -0.99 26.95 17.88
N SER A 262 -1.04 25.64 18.11
CA SER A 262 -1.75 24.71 17.23
C SER A 262 -3.26 24.86 17.26
N LEU A 263 -3.85 25.39 18.33
CA LEU A 263 -5.29 25.65 18.43
C LEU A 263 -5.69 26.77 17.48
N GLY A 264 -4.95 27.88 17.45
CA GLY A 264 -5.23 29.01 16.56
C GLY A 264 -5.21 28.66 15.07
N ASN A 265 -4.42 27.66 14.68
CA ASN A 265 -4.36 27.19 13.29
C ASN A 265 -5.61 26.42 12.82
N THR A 266 -6.49 26.01 13.75
CA THR A 266 -7.71 25.26 13.41
C THR A 266 -8.81 26.13 12.83
N GLY A 267 -8.80 27.43 13.11
CA GLY A 267 -9.90 28.35 12.81
C GLY A 267 -11.16 28.12 13.65
N CYS A 268 -11.12 27.19 14.62
CA CYS A 268 -12.22 26.94 15.55
C CYS A 268 -12.19 27.94 16.71
N GLU A 269 -13.34 28.12 17.36
CA GLU A 269 -13.46 28.93 18.57
C GLU A 269 -12.66 28.32 19.73
N ILE A 270 -11.82 29.15 20.36
CA ILE A 270 -10.96 28.74 21.47
C ILE A 270 -11.74 28.91 22.77
N MET A 271 -11.87 27.81 23.50
CA MET A 271 -12.42 27.78 24.85
C MET A 271 -11.32 28.07 25.87
N GLY A 272 -11.64 28.87 26.89
CA GLY A 272 -10.73 29.11 28.02
C GLY A 272 -10.46 27.84 28.84
N GLU A 273 -9.48 27.88 29.75
CA GLU A 273 -9.16 26.70 30.59
C GLU A 273 -10.33 26.22 31.45
N GLU A 274 -11.01 27.15 32.12
CA GLU A 274 -12.14 26.85 33.00
C GLU A 274 -13.32 26.27 32.21
N GLU A 275 -13.70 26.95 31.13
CA GLU A 275 -14.76 26.50 30.22
C GLU A 275 -14.45 25.11 29.63
N PHE A 276 -13.22 24.89 29.16
CA PHE A 276 -12.80 23.61 28.60
C PHE A 276 -12.80 22.51 29.66
N TYR A 277 -12.35 22.81 30.88
CA TYR A 277 -12.40 21.86 31.99
C TYR A 277 -13.84 21.50 32.37
N ASP A 278 -14.74 22.47 32.43
CA ASP A 278 -16.13 22.23 32.81
C ASP A 278 -16.82 21.26 31.87
N VAL A 279 -16.56 21.39 30.56
CA VAL A 279 -17.12 20.53 29.52
C VAL A 279 -16.43 19.17 29.45
N THR A 280 -15.10 19.12 29.51
CA THR A 280 -14.34 17.90 29.14
C THR A 280 -13.71 17.17 30.32
N LYS A 281 -13.63 17.83 31.48
CA LYS A 281 -12.85 17.43 32.66
C LYS A 281 -11.34 17.29 32.38
N CYS A 282 -10.86 17.80 31.24
CA CYS A 282 -9.45 17.84 30.87
C CYS A 282 -8.75 19.03 31.52
N ARG A 283 -7.61 18.77 32.18
CA ARG A 283 -6.73 19.80 32.78
C ARG A 283 -5.81 20.41 31.73
N ALA A 284 -6.38 21.15 30.78
CA ALA A 284 -5.64 21.80 29.70
C ALA A 284 -5.11 23.18 30.13
N LYS A 285 -3.78 23.38 30.07
CA LYS A 285 -3.07 24.61 30.48
C LYS A 285 -3.20 25.79 29.51
N GLY A 286 -4.06 25.67 28.51
CA GLY A 286 -4.33 26.74 27.55
C GLY A 286 -5.67 26.57 26.89
N GLY A 287 -6.58 25.88 27.57
CA GLY A 287 -7.91 25.53 27.06
C GLY A 287 -7.86 24.55 25.90
N GLY A 288 -8.77 24.73 24.95
CA GLY A 288 -8.90 23.84 23.81
C GLY A 288 -9.88 24.37 22.77
N VAL A 289 -10.14 23.56 21.76
CA VAL A 289 -11.14 23.85 20.73
C VAL A 289 -12.04 22.65 20.52
N LYS A 290 -13.30 22.88 20.18
CA LYS A 290 -14.16 21.88 19.54
C LYS A 290 -13.88 21.91 18.04
N LEU A 291 -13.52 20.76 17.45
CA LEU A 291 -13.29 20.66 16.01
C LEU A 291 -14.63 20.67 15.27
N ASP A 292 -14.73 21.45 14.20
CA ASP A 292 -15.95 21.60 13.38
C ASP A 292 -16.27 20.36 12.52
N LYS A 293 -15.24 19.59 12.15
CA LYS A 293 -15.28 18.44 11.23
C LYS A 293 -14.72 17.19 11.89
N GLY A 294 -15.20 16.88 13.09
CA GLY A 294 -14.74 15.75 13.89
C GLY A 294 -15.77 14.64 14.03
N LEU A 295 -15.36 13.38 13.86
CA LEU A 295 -16.14 12.21 14.27
C LEU A 295 -15.29 11.23 15.06
N VAL A 296 -15.93 10.57 16.02
CA VAL A 296 -15.43 9.31 16.58
C VAL A 296 -16.24 8.17 16.00
N LEU A 297 -15.55 7.27 15.30
CA LEU A 297 -16.11 6.09 14.69
C LEU A 297 -15.86 4.85 15.58
N ASP A 298 -16.84 3.96 15.63
CA ASP A 298 -16.62 2.62 16.17
C ASP A 298 -16.02 1.73 15.07
N PRO A 299 -14.76 1.25 15.22
CA PRO A 299 -14.09 0.53 14.15
C PRO A 299 -14.81 -0.75 13.71
N LYS A 300 -15.38 -1.48 14.66
CA LYS A 300 -16.10 -2.73 14.37
C LYS A 300 -17.40 -2.40 13.64
N ALA A 301 -18.22 -1.51 14.21
CA ALA A 301 -19.51 -1.15 13.62
C ALA A 301 -19.34 -0.54 12.22
N TYR A 302 -18.31 0.29 12.02
CA TYR A 302 -17.99 0.86 10.71
C TYR A 302 -17.60 -0.21 9.68
N CYS A 303 -16.69 -1.13 10.02
CA CYS A 303 -16.27 -2.18 9.10
C CYS A 303 -17.40 -3.17 8.78
N GLU A 304 -18.22 -3.54 9.77
CA GLU A 304 -19.40 -4.38 9.54
C GLU A 304 -20.41 -3.68 8.63
N ALA A 305 -20.74 -2.41 8.91
CA ALA A 305 -21.64 -1.65 8.05
C ALA A 305 -21.09 -1.46 6.63
N LEU A 306 -19.79 -1.21 6.48
CA LEU A 306 -19.16 -1.05 5.17
C LEU A 306 -19.21 -2.35 4.35
N LEU A 307 -19.05 -3.50 4.99
CA LEU A 307 -19.24 -4.80 4.34
C LEU A 307 -20.68 -4.98 3.85
N GLU A 308 -21.69 -4.60 4.64
CA GLU A 308 -23.09 -4.67 4.23
C GLU A 308 -23.41 -3.69 3.08
N VAL A 309 -22.84 -2.48 3.10
CA VAL A 309 -22.92 -1.55 1.96
C VAL A 309 -22.35 -2.21 0.70
N CYS A 310 -21.18 -2.86 0.79
CA CYS A 310 -20.59 -3.55 -0.35
C CYS A 310 -21.50 -4.68 -0.87
N LYS A 311 -22.09 -5.49 0.01
CA LYS A 311 -23.03 -6.54 -0.39
C LYS A 311 -24.24 -5.98 -1.12
N GLY A 312 -24.73 -4.80 -0.73
CA GLY A 312 -25.84 -4.12 -1.39
C GLY A 312 -25.50 -3.51 -2.76
N MET A 313 -24.21 -3.39 -3.11
CA MET A 313 -23.75 -2.80 -4.38
C MET A 313 -23.55 -3.83 -5.49
N ILE A 314 -23.55 -5.13 -5.16
CA ILE A 314 -23.21 -6.17 -6.12
C ILE A 314 -24.35 -6.42 -7.11
N ALA A 315 -24.02 -6.66 -8.38
CA ALA A 315 -25.01 -6.97 -9.42
C ALA A 315 -25.64 -8.36 -9.20
N GLU A 316 -26.84 -8.55 -9.76
CA GLU A 316 -27.57 -9.81 -9.69
C GLU A 316 -26.73 -10.97 -10.29
N GLY A 317 -26.63 -12.08 -9.56
CA GLY A 317 -25.88 -13.27 -9.99
C GLY A 317 -24.36 -13.22 -9.74
N ARG A 318 -23.85 -12.17 -9.08
CA ARG A 318 -22.44 -12.04 -8.67
C ARG A 318 -22.28 -12.28 -7.16
N THR A 319 -21.06 -12.54 -6.70
CA THR A 319 -20.83 -12.90 -5.29
C THR A 319 -19.87 -11.97 -4.54
N LEU A 320 -20.24 -11.63 -3.29
CA LEU A 320 -19.34 -11.07 -2.29
C LEU A 320 -19.29 -12.03 -1.10
N GLU A 321 -18.16 -12.69 -0.90
CA GLU A 321 -17.92 -13.61 0.20
C GLU A 321 -16.94 -13.04 1.22
N TYR A 322 -17.26 -13.16 2.50
CA TYR A 322 -16.33 -12.85 3.59
C TYR A 322 -15.96 -14.14 4.32
N LYS A 323 -14.71 -14.57 4.20
CA LYS A 323 -14.18 -15.83 4.73
C LYS A 323 -13.29 -15.56 5.93
N ILE A 324 -13.70 -16.10 7.08
CA ILE A 324 -12.88 -16.10 8.30
C ILE A 324 -12.00 -17.36 8.29
N GLY A 325 -10.68 -17.17 8.37
CA GLY A 325 -9.71 -18.26 8.42
C GLY A 325 -8.28 -17.72 8.53
N GLU A 326 -7.34 -18.59 8.88
CA GLU A 326 -5.92 -18.23 8.94
C GLU A 326 -5.44 -17.68 7.58
N VAL A 327 -4.74 -16.54 7.61
CA VAL A 327 -4.14 -15.92 6.42
C VAL A 327 -2.63 -15.94 6.59
N ASP A 328 -1.99 -16.87 5.88
CA ASP A 328 -0.54 -16.96 5.78
C ASP A 328 -0.10 -16.40 4.42
N PHE A 329 0.46 -15.18 4.45
CA PHE A 329 0.83 -14.43 3.25
C PHE A 329 1.90 -15.11 2.39
N ASP A 330 2.76 -15.92 3.01
CA ASP A 330 3.83 -16.65 2.31
C ASP A 330 3.29 -17.92 1.61
N LYS A 331 2.12 -18.41 2.01
CA LYS A 331 1.45 -19.57 1.40
C LYS A 331 0.43 -19.21 0.33
N ILE A 332 0.07 -17.93 0.17
CA ILE A 332 -0.88 -17.50 -0.85
C ILE A 332 -0.25 -17.68 -2.23
N THR A 333 -0.84 -18.56 -3.05
CA THR A 333 -0.42 -18.76 -4.43
C THR A 333 -0.93 -17.64 -5.32
N LYS A 334 -0.34 -17.52 -6.52
CA LYS A 334 -0.77 -16.59 -7.56
C LYS A 334 -2.27 -16.76 -7.87
N PRO A 335 -2.95 -15.71 -8.36
CA PRO A 335 -4.36 -15.81 -8.74
C PRO A 335 -4.60 -16.96 -9.73
N GLN A 336 -5.65 -17.75 -9.47
CA GLN A 336 -6.04 -18.83 -10.39
C GLN A 336 -6.94 -18.31 -11.49
N GLY A 337 -6.48 -18.40 -12.73
CA GLY A 337 -7.21 -17.95 -13.92
C GLY A 337 -6.77 -16.57 -14.39
N GLU A 338 -6.96 -16.33 -15.68
CA GLU A 338 -6.47 -15.11 -16.34
C GLU A 338 -7.26 -13.87 -15.94
N ASP A 339 -8.45 -13.99 -15.36
CA ASP A 339 -9.33 -12.89 -14.92
C ASP A 339 -9.32 -12.65 -13.40
N ALA A 340 -8.48 -13.38 -12.65
CA ALA A 340 -8.38 -13.28 -11.21
C ALA A 340 -7.24 -12.35 -10.77
N VAL A 341 -7.41 -11.65 -9.65
CA VAL A 341 -6.36 -10.84 -9.02
C VAL A 341 -6.30 -11.10 -7.52
N ASN A 342 -5.12 -10.91 -6.93
CA ASN A 342 -4.92 -10.93 -5.48
C ASN A 342 -4.61 -9.51 -5.00
N VAL A 343 -5.25 -9.09 -3.90
CA VAL A 343 -5.04 -7.78 -3.29
C VAL A 343 -4.70 -7.99 -1.82
N PHE A 344 -3.49 -7.62 -1.42
CA PHE A 344 -3.01 -7.79 -0.05
C PHE A 344 -3.28 -6.52 0.76
N CYS A 345 -4.19 -6.62 1.72
CA CYS A 345 -4.70 -5.50 2.53
C CYS A 345 -4.40 -5.66 4.02
N GLY A 346 -3.20 -6.14 4.34
CA GLY A 346 -2.79 -6.45 5.71
C GLY A 346 -2.33 -5.23 6.53
N GLY A 347 -2.35 -5.40 7.85
CA GLY A 347 -1.79 -4.44 8.80
C GLY A 347 -0.28 -4.62 8.95
N GLY A 348 0.25 -4.32 10.13
CA GLY A 348 1.69 -4.51 10.38
C GLY A 348 2.11 -6.00 10.47
N ASP A 349 1.15 -6.90 10.67
CA ASP A 349 1.33 -8.35 10.67
C ASP A 349 1.78 -8.90 9.30
N MET A 350 1.28 -8.30 8.22
CA MET A 350 1.69 -8.64 6.86
C MET A 350 3.19 -8.39 6.61
N LEU A 351 3.79 -7.43 7.32
CA LEU A 351 5.20 -7.06 7.14
C LEU A 351 6.17 -8.10 7.70
N TYR A 352 5.68 -9.11 8.43
CA TYR A 352 6.51 -10.23 8.88
C TYR A 352 6.70 -11.31 7.79
N SER A 353 5.90 -11.29 6.72
CA SER A 353 6.03 -12.22 5.59
C SER A 353 7.22 -11.85 4.72
N GLU A 354 7.97 -12.87 4.26
CA GLU A 354 9.12 -12.68 3.35
C GLU A 354 8.71 -11.93 2.08
N ARG A 355 7.47 -12.16 1.62
CA ARG A 355 6.89 -11.52 0.43
C ARG A 355 6.91 -9.99 0.49
N PHE A 356 6.77 -9.40 1.68
CA PHE A 356 6.56 -7.96 1.85
C PHE A 356 7.70 -7.25 2.57
N LYS A 357 8.81 -7.93 2.84
CA LYS A 357 9.97 -7.33 3.52
C LYS A 357 10.62 -6.17 2.77
N SER A 358 10.44 -6.10 1.45
CA SER A 358 10.98 -5.03 0.61
C SER A 358 10.14 -3.75 0.65
N LEU A 359 8.90 -3.79 1.17
CA LEU A 359 8.07 -2.60 1.28
C LEU A 359 8.70 -1.61 2.25
N ASP A 360 8.68 -0.32 1.91
CA ASP A 360 9.22 0.76 2.77
C ASP A 360 8.25 1.10 3.92
N CYS A 361 7.97 0.09 4.73
CA CYS A 361 6.99 0.07 5.81
C CYS A 361 7.54 -0.71 7.00
N GLN A 362 7.17 -0.28 8.21
CA GLN A 362 7.56 -0.98 9.44
C GLN A 362 6.35 -1.28 10.33
N PRO A 363 6.34 -2.42 11.05
CA PRO A 363 5.33 -2.69 12.05
C PRO A 363 5.52 -1.76 13.26
N ILE A 364 4.41 -1.18 13.75
CA ILE A 364 4.36 -0.45 15.02
C ILE A 364 3.28 -1.07 15.89
N VAL A 365 3.68 -1.59 17.05
CA VAL A 365 2.75 -2.11 18.04
C VAL A 365 2.12 -0.93 18.78
N GLY A 366 0.80 -0.89 18.77
CA GLY A 366 0.01 0.06 19.54
C GLY A 366 -0.81 -0.66 20.59
N ARG A 367 -0.68 -0.23 21.84
CA ARG A 367 -1.53 -0.66 22.95
C ARG A 367 -2.34 0.50 23.50
N SER A 368 -3.58 0.23 23.89
CA SER A 368 -4.48 1.22 24.49
C SER A 368 -5.13 0.63 25.73
N LEU A 369 -5.45 1.49 26.70
CA LEU A 369 -6.26 1.14 27.85
C LEU A 369 -7.73 1.28 27.49
N LYS A 370 -8.55 0.37 28.00
CA LYS A 370 -10.00 0.38 27.85
C LYS A 370 -10.64 0.39 29.22
N PHE A 371 -11.43 1.42 29.50
CA PHE A 371 -12.17 1.62 30.74
C PHE A 371 -13.67 1.53 30.46
N GLN A 372 -14.48 1.17 31.45
CA GLN A 372 -15.94 1.28 31.33
C GLN A 372 -16.37 2.75 31.24
N ASN A 373 -17.36 3.06 30.39
CA ASN A 373 -17.88 4.43 30.23
C ASN A 373 -19.08 4.70 31.14
N GLU A 374 -18.88 4.62 32.45
CA GLU A 374 -19.96 4.75 33.45
C GLU A 374 -20.60 6.15 33.46
N GLU A 375 -19.82 7.18 33.15
CA GLU A 375 -20.23 8.59 33.16
C GLU A 375 -20.97 9.00 31.88
N GLY A 376 -21.13 8.09 30.91
CA GLY A 376 -21.83 8.37 29.66
C GLY A 376 -21.13 9.41 28.78
N VAL A 377 -19.79 9.43 28.80
CA VAL A 377 -19.00 10.41 28.03
C VAL A 377 -19.19 10.15 26.54
N ASP A 378 -19.62 11.18 25.83
CA ASP A 378 -20.08 11.15 24.44
C ASP A 378 -19.25 12.07 23.54
N PHE A 379 -17.99 12.34 23.92
CA PHE A 379 -17.06 13.15 23.12
C PHE A 379 -15.66 12.54 23.15
N GLY A 380 -14.89 12.80 22.10
CA GLY A 380 -13.47 12.45 22.04
C GLY A 380 -12.57 13.63 22.47
N ILE A 381 -11.42 13.35 23.09
CA ILE A 381 -10.38 14.35 23.38
C ILE A 381 -9.06 13.92 22.74
N ILE A 382 -8.35 14.84 22.08
CA ILE A 382 -7.02 14.59 21.48
C ILE A 382 -5.98 15.66 21.86
N CYS A 383 -4.79 15.22 22.28
CA CYS A 383 -3.58 16.03 22.39
C CYS A 383 -2.35 15.12 22.56
N GLY A 384 -1.80 14.60 21.46
CA GLY A 384 -0.68 13.65 21.47
C GLY A 384 -1.08 12.22 21.90
N LYS A 385 -1.86 12.11 22.98
CA LYS A 385 -2.70 10.96 23.34
C LYS A 385 -4.17 11.28 23.06
N TYR A 386 -5.03 10.30 23.28
CA TYR A 386 -6.45 10.47 23.07
C TYR A 386 -7.30 9.75 24.12
N VAL A 387 -8.54 10.21 24.28
CA VAL A 387 -9.63 9.52 24.98
C VAL A 387 -10.83 9.47 24.05
N SER A 388 -11.39 8.28 23.82
CA SER A 388 -12.42 8.06 22.81
C SER A 388 -13.53 7.12 23.29
N PRO A 389 -14.83 7.47 23.13
CA PRO A 389 -15.93 6.59 23.46
C PRO A 389 -16.21 5.58 22.32
N ILE A 390 -15.90 4.30 22.55
CA ILE A 390 -16.06 3.21 21.57
C ILE A 390 -16.64 1.99 22.26
N GLY A 391 -17.63 1.34 21.66
CA GLY A 391 -18.20 0.07 22.17
C GLY A 391 -18.70 0.11 23.62
N GLY A 392 -19.19 1.25 24.11
CA GLY A 392 -19.61 1.42 25.52
C GLY A 392 -18.44 1.59 26.51
N SER A 393 -17.22 1.73 26.01
CA SER A 393 -16.00 1.92 26.78
C SER A 393 -15.30 3.23 26.41
N LEU A 394 -14.39 3.68 27.28
CA LEU A 394 -13.45 4.75 26.99
C LEU A 394 -12.08 4.16 26.66
N ILE A 395 -11.63 4.40 25.43
CA ILE A 395 -10.32 3.98 24.96
C ILE A 395 -9.33 5.12 25.14
N VAL A 396 -8.26 4.87 25.90
CA VAL A 396 -7.18 5.81 26.14
C VAL A 396 -5.90 5.28 25.51
N GLY A 397 -5.35 6.01 24.55
CA GLY A 397 -4.24 5.45 23.78
C GLY A 397 -3.43 6.43 22.95
N ALA A 398 -2.51 5.91 22.13
CA ALA A 398 -1.96 4.54 22.20
C ALA A 398 -0.45 4.61 22.43
N THR A 399 0.17 3.51 22.89
CA THR A 399 1.63 3.35 22.78
C THR A 399 2.06 3.33 21.31
N ASN A 400 3.35 3.59 21.06
CA ASN A 400 3.95 3.54 19.73
C ASN A 400 5.27 2.79 19.87
N GLU A 401 5.20 1.47 19.88
CA GLU A 401 6.36 0.60 20.11
C GLU A 401 6.90 0.14 18.77
N VAL A 402 8.14 0.53 18.47
CA VAL A 402 8.83 0.22 17.21
C VAL A 402 9.71 -1.00 17.40
N GLU A 403 9.74 -1.87 16.39
CA GLU A 403 10.62 -3.04 16.40
C GLU A 403 12.10 -2.64 16.51
N GLY A 404 12.84 -3.32 17.39
CA GLY A 404 14.22 -2.96 17.74
C GLY A 404 14.34 -2.00 18.94
N GLU A 405 13.24 -1.39 19.39
CA GLU A 405 13.18 -0.67 20.67
C GLU A 405 12.71 -1.58 21.82
N ARG A 406 12.72 -1.07 23.05
CA ARG A 406 12.20 -1.81 24.21
C ARG A 406 10.67 -1.88 24.14
N TYR A 407 10.14 -3.08 23.93
CA TYR A 407 8.71 -3.37 24.13
C TYR A 407 8.33 -3.28 25.61
N LEU A 408 7.08 -2.88 25.86
CA LEU A 408 6.47 -2.95 27.19
C LEU A 408 6.07 -4.40 27.47
N ASN A 409 6.49 -4.92 28.63
CA ASN A 409 6.45 -6.34 28.96
C ASN A 409 5.25 -6.73 29.84
N SER A 410 4.53 -5.76 30.40
CA SER A 410 3.36 -6.02 31.24
C SER A 410 2.28 -4.95 31.06
N ASP A 411 1.04 -5.30 31.40
CA ASP A 411 -0.10 -4.38 31.37
C ASP A 411 0.11 -3.18 32.31
N SER A 412 0.80 -3.39 33.44
CA SER A 412 1.18 -2.29 34.35
C SER A 412 2.19 -1.33 33.72
N GLU A 413 3.17 -1.80 32.95
CA GLU A 413 4.09 -0.93 32.20
C GLU A 413 3.34 -0.12 31.13
N VAL A 414 2.35 -0.73 30.47
CA VAL A 414 1.47 -0.05 29.50
C VAL A 414 0.64 1.03 30.19
N PHE A 415 0.04 0.71 31.33
CA PHE A 415 -0.75 1.62 32.13
C PHE A 415 0.06 2.86 32.54
N GLU A 416 1.24 2.68 33.14
CA GLU A 416 2.09 3.79 33.58
C GLU A 416 2.57 4.65 32.40
N SER A 417 2.93 4.03 31.27
CA SER A 417 3.34 4.74 30.07
C SER A 417 2.22 5.59 29.45
N ILE A 418 0.98 5.10 29.47
CA ILE A 418 -0.19 5.84 29.00
C ILE A 418 -0.58 6.92 30.01
N LYS A 419 -0.65 6.59 31.29
CA LYS A 419 -0.98 7.52 32.40
C LYS A 419 -0.07 8.74 32.37
N ALA A 420 1.24 8.55 32.29
CA ALA A 420 2.22 9.65 32.26
C ALA A 420 1.99 10.70 31.16
N LYS A 421 1.28 10.34 30.08
CA LYS A 421 1.01 11.21 28.92
C LYS A 421 -0.46 11.59 28.75
N ALA A 422 -1.38 10.88 29.37
CA ALA A 422 -2.83 11.04 29.18
C ALA A 422 -3.58 11.42 30.46
N GLU A 423 -2.94 11.41 31.64
CA GLU A 423 -3.59 11.73 32.92
C GLU A 423 -4.23 13.12 32.89
N ASN A 424 -3.59 14.12 32.28
CA ASN A 424 -4.20 15.45 32.16
C ASN A 424 -5.44 15.49 31.26
N LEU A 425 -5.61 14.55 30.32
CA LEU A 425 -6.80 14.49 29.47
C LEU A 425 -8.02 14.06 30.28
N ARG A 426 -7.86 13.07 31.15
CA ARG A 426 -8.92 12.50 32.01
C ARG A 426 -8.34 11.92 33.30
N PRO A 427 -8.09 12.74 34.33
CA PRO A 427 -7.43 12.30 35.55
C PRO A 427 -8.23 11.24 36.32
N ASP A 428 -9.56 11.31 36.24
CA ASP A 428 -10.50 10.41 36.91
C ASP A 428 -10.36 8.95 36.46
N LEU A 429 -9.91 8.70 35.22
CA LEU A 429 -9.72 7.34 34.71
C LEU A 429 -8.56 6.61 35.37
N PHE A 430 -7.56 7.33 35.89
CA PHE A 430 -6.34 6.74 36.43
C PHE A 430 -6.36 6.56 37.95
N ASN A 431 -7.49 6.84 38.59
CA ASN A 431 -7.66 6.74 40.04
C ASN A 431 -8.48 5.51 40.43
N GLY A 432 -7.86 4.32 40.34
CA GLY A 432 -8.43 3.07 40.84
C GLY A 432 -9.54 2.45 39.98
N LYS A 433 -9.83 2.98 38.79
CA LYS A 433 -10.76 2.36 37.84
C LYS A 433 -10.12 1.11 37.21
N GLU A 434 -10.91 0.06 37.03
CA GLU A 434 -10.49 -1.15 36.32
C GLU A 434 -10.25 -0.86 34.83
N TYR A 435 -9.28 -1.55 34.25
CA TYR A 435 -8.91 -1.39 32.84
C TYR A 435 -8.55 -2.71 32.17
N GLU A 436 -8.75 -2.74 30.85
CA GLU A 436 -8.24 -3.79 29.96
C GLU A 436 -7.17 -3.20 29.04
N VAL A 437 -6.17 -4.00 28.65
CA VAL A 437 -5.18 -3.61 27.63
C VAL A 437 -5.56 -4.22 26.29
N THR A 438 -5.68 -3.37 25.27
CA THR A 438 -5.85 -3.80 23.88
C THR A 438 -4.52 -3.71 23.14
N LYS A 439 -4.32 -4.56 22.13
CA LYS A 439 -3.10 -4.62 21.32
C LYS A 439 -3.43 -4.77 19.84
N GLY A 440 -2.72 -4.03 19.00
CA GLY A 440 -2.77 -4.17 17.55
C GLY A 440 -1.47 -3.68 16.90
N VAL A 441 -1.25 -4.08 15.65
CA VAL A 441 -0.03 -3.79 14.92
C VAL A 441 -0.36 -2.98 13.67
N ARG A 442 0.19 -1.78 13.58
CA ARG A 442 0.00 -0.86 12.45
C ARG A 442 1.13 -1.06 11.45
N ALA A 443 0.79 -1.10 10.17
CA ALA A 443 1.76 -0.88 9.10
C ALA A 443 2.01 0.62 9.00
N ASN A 444 3.23 1.05 9.27
CA ASN A 444 3.59 2.46 9.26
C ASN A 444 4.67 2.73 8.20
N PRO A 445 4.33 3.45 7.12
CA PRO A 445 5.26 3.72 6.04
C PRO A 445 6.34 4.70 6.48
N LYS A 446 7.45 4.69 5.75
CA LYS A 446 8.52 5.67 5.98
C LYS A 446 7.99 7.09 5.78
N ARG A 447 8.55 8.01 6.56
CA ARG A 447 8.20 9.42 6.46
C ARG A 447 8.93 10.06 5.27
N THR A 448 8.17 10.66 4.37
CA THR A 448 8.66 11.50 3.27
C THR A 448 8.37 12.98 3.55
N ASN A 449 8.71 13.87 2.61
CA ASN A 449 8.34 15.28 2.68
C ASN A 449 6.81 15.50 2.70
N ASN A 450 6.06 14.56 2.12
CA ASN A 450 4.59 14.59 2.08
C ASN A 450 3.96 13.90 3.31
N GLY A 451 4.78 13.41 4.25
CA GLY A 451 4.32 12.73 5.45
C GLY A 451 4.47 11.21 5.35
N ARG A 452 3.59 10.48 6.04
CA ARG A 452 3.54 9.01 5.99
C ARG A 452 2.40 8.62 5.06
N ILE A 453 2.75 8.22 3.84
CA ILE A 453 1.79 7.99 2.77
C ILE A 453 1.46 6.50 2.69
N PRO A 454 0.17 6.09 2.68
CA PRO A 454 -0.20 4.70 2.46
C PRO A 454 0.38 4.15 1.16
N ILE A 455 0.66 2.85 1.15
CA ILE A 455 1.31 2.15 0.03
C ILE A 455 0.22 1.47 -0.79
N VAL A 456 0.14 1.80 -2.07
CA VAL A 456 -0.73 1.14 -3.06
C VAL A 456 0.14 0.82 -4.27
N GLU A 457 0.43 -0.44 -4.52
CA GLU A 457 1.39 -0.86 -5.55
C GLU A 457 0.91 -2.09 -6.31
N TYR A 458 1.37 -2.20 -7.56
CA TYR A 458 1.29 -3.42 -8.36
C TYR A 458 2.57 -4.23 -8.16
N LEU A 459 2.43 -5.48 -7.71
CA LEU A 459 3.56 -6.35 -7.37
C LEU A 459 4.02 -7.22 -8.55
N GLY A 460 3.35 -7.12 -9.70
CA GLY A 460 3.50 -8.05 -10.81
C GLY A 460 2.50 -9.21 -10.70
N GLU A 461 2.35 -9.95 -11.79
CA GLU A 461 1.59 -11.22 -11.84
C GLU A 461 0.15 -11.13 -11.31
N ARG A 462 -0.53 -10.01 -11.59
CA ARG A 462 -1.91 -9.73 -11.14
C ARG A 462 -2.07 -9.65 -9.62
N GLU A 463 -1.00 -9.27 -8.93
CA GLU A 463 -1.01 -9.04 -7.49
C GLU A 463 -0.84 -7.56 -7.14
N PHE A 464 -1.58 -7.11 -6.13
CA PHE A 464 -1.62 -5.73 -5.68
C PHE A 464 -1.46 -5.69 -4.17
N VAL A 465 -0.92 -4.59 -3.64
CA VAL A 465 -0.87 -4.34 -2.19
C VAL A 465 -1.53 -3.01 -1.87
N PHE A 466 -2.26 -2.97 -0.75
CA PHE A 466 -2.72 -1.74 -0.13
C PHE A 466 -2.50 -1.83 1.39
N THR A 467 -1.48 -1.14 1.89
CA THR A 467 -1.11 -1.13 3.31
C THR A 467 -0.60 0.24 3.76
N GLY A 468 0.01 0.32 4.94
CA GLY A 468 0.68 1.55 5.39
C GLY A 468 -0.27 2.67 5.84
N LEU A 469 -1.51 2.35 6.24
CA LEU A 469 -2.47 3.35 6.72
C LEU A 469 -2.03 4.07 8.02
N GLY A 470 -1.06 3.51 8.75
CA GLY A 470 -0.49 4.13 9.95
C GLY A 470 -1.54 4.45 11.02
N SER A 471 -1.42 5.62 11.65
CA SER A 471 -2.31 6.06 12.73
C SER A 471 -3.48 6.95 12.26
N ARG A 472 -3.57 7.24 10.96
CA ARG A 472 -4.65 8.08 10.38
C ARG A 472 -5.48 7.31 9.36
N GLY A 473 -5.52 5.98 9.50
CA GLY A 473 -6.22 5.11 8.55
C GLY A 473 -7.65 5.51 8.27
N PHE A 474 -8.42 5.93 9.29
CA PHE A 474 -9.80 6.41 9.12
C PHE A 474 -9.95 7.65 8.25
N LEU A 475 -8.90 8.49 8.12
CA LEU A 475 -8.95 9.63 7.22
C LEU A 475 -8.64 9.20 5.80
N THR A 476 -7.66 8.32 5.61
CA THR A 476 -7.03 8.09 4.31
C THR A 476 -7.55 6.86 3.58
N HIS A 477 -8.16 5.88 4.28
CA HIS A 477 -8.52 4.60 3.66
C HIS A 477 -9.52 4.76 2.52
N GLY A 478 -10.45 5.71 2.60
CA GLY A 478 -11.41 5.95 1.52
C GLY A 478 -10.73 6.34 0.21
N ARG A 479 -9.84 7.33 0.23
CA ARG A 479 -9.10 7.75 -0.98
C ARG A 479 -8.17 6.66 -1.49
N TYR A 480 -7.37 6.04 -0.63
CA TYR A 480 -6.41 5.03 -1.07
C TYR A 480 -7.07 3.71 -1.49
N GLY A 481 -8.24 3.38 -0.94
CA GLY A 481 -9.10 2.32 -1.46
C GLY A 481 -9.58 2.61 -2.88
N ARG A 482 -9.94 3.88 -3.18
CA ARG A 482 -10.29 4.33 -4.54
C ARG A 482 -9.09 4.21 -5.49
N SER A 483 -7.91 4.66 -5.07
CA SER A 483 -6.67 4.52 -5.85
C SER A 483 -6.33 3.05 -6.11
N CYS A 484 -6.48 2.17 -5.11
CA CYS A 484 -6.26 0.73 -5.26
C CYS A 484 -7.27 0.12 -6.25
N ALA A 485 -8.56 0.45 -6.14
CA ALA A 485 -9.58 -0.01 -7.07
C ALA A 485 -9.30 0.44 -8.51
N ARG A 486 -8.93 1.71 -8.73
CA ARG A 486 -8.51 2.23 -10.04
C ARG A 486 -7.29 1.47 -10.57
N LEU A 487 -6.28 1.30 -9.72
CA LEU A 487 -5.08 0.54 -10.05
C LEU A 487 -5.38 -0.93 -10.35
N ILE A 488 -6.46 -1.53 -9.85
CA ILE A 488 -6.89 -2.91 -10.17
C ILE A 488 -7.71 -2.97 -11.48
N LEU A 489 -8.60 -2.00 -11.68
CA LEU A 489 -9.49 -1.96 -12.85
C LEU A 489 -8.83 -1.40 -14.11
N GLY A 490 -7.72 -0.68 -13.93
CA GLY A 490 -7.05 0.02 -15.00
C GLY A 490 -7.68 1.37 -15.35
N ASP A 491 -8.35 2.01 -14.40
CA ASP A 491 -8.92 3.33 -14.63
C ASP A 491 -7.79 4.38 -14.62
N ALA A 492 -7.79 5.30 -15.59
CA ALA A 492 -6.87 6.44 -15.58
C ALA A 492 -7.27 7.42 -14.47
N ASP A 493 -6.28 8.13 -13.89
CA ASP A 493 -6.54 9.24 -12.99
C ASP A 493 -6.99 10.47 -13.80
N ASP A 494 -8.28 10.49 -14.17
CA ASP A 494 -8.90 11.63 -14.86
C ASP A 494 -9.21 12.82 -13.93
N ASP A 495 -8.95 12.68 -12.62
CA ASP A 495 -9.15 13.76 -11.65
C ASP A 495 -7.89 14.67 -11.66
N GLU A 496 -7.97 15.82 -12.34
CA GLU A 496 -6.90 16.86 -12.41
C GLU A 496 -6.36 17.30 -11.03
N MET A 497 -7.04 16.96 -9.93
CA MET A 497 -6.62 17.23 -8.55
C MET A 497 -5.69 16.17 -7.92
N ASP A 498 -5.50 14.99 -8.54
CA ASP A 498 -4.71 13.88 -7.97
C ASP A 498 -3.26 13.81 -8.49
N ASN A 499 -2.88 14.63 -9.48
CA ASN A 499 -1.59 14.57 -10.17
C ASN A 499 -0.34 14.89 -9.30
N ASP A 500 -0.52 15.42 -8.08
CA ASP A 500 0.59 15.80 -7.21
C ASP A 500 1.04 14.69 -6.23
N ASP A 501 0.32 13.56 -6.13
CA ASP A 501 0.54 12.59 -5.02
C ASP A 501 0.56 11.10 -5.41
N VAL A 502 0.32 10.75 -6.67
CA VAL A 502 0.49 9.36 -7.16
C VAL A 502 1.86 9.24 -7.81
N VAL A 503 2.89 9.00 -6.99
CA VAL A 503 4.13 8.41 -7.52
C VAL A 503 3.80 6.93 -7.76
N ILE A 504 3.46 6.60 -9.00
CA ILE A 504 3.45 5.21 -9.51
C ILE A 504 4.89 4.70 -9.51
#